data_AF-A0A1H2R707-F1
#
_entry.id   AF-A0A1H2R707-F1
#
_cell.length_a   1.000
_cell.length_b   1.000
_cell.length_c   1.000
_cell.angle_alpha   90.00
_cell.angle_beta   90.00
_cell.angle_gamma   90.00
#
_symmetry.space_group_name_H-M   'P 1'
#
loop_
_entity.id
_entity.type
_entity.pdbx_description
1 polymer ?
#
loop_
_entity_poly.entity_id
_entity_poly.type
_entity_poly.pdbx_seq_one_letter_code
_entity_poly.pdbx_strand_id
1 'polypeptide(L)'
;MSTGDEWEDALDQIDWSSVLNDVDHELLENLAMELRFCTYEALKQSSMILGEGYYLTHLSDGTLAFWHEERYVQEDVTFFETGQHFIHHAIEHFHLEGENLEVLVQMISESRPLKVCSHCQFQFNSDEPARQELGMESIIDEEGGKVIEYCSPQCAIDAMVSEMKQG
;
A
#
# COMPACT_ATOMS: atom_id res chain seq x y z
N MET A 1 5.22 48.82 -23.41
CA MET A 1 5.50 48.13 -22.13
C MET A 1 4.82 46.79 -22.27
N SER A 2 5.60 45.76 -22.62
CA SER A 2 5.12 44.43 -22.95
C SER A 2 4.75 43.75 -21.64
N THR A 3 3.46 43.56 -21.39
CA THR A 3 2.98 42.69 -20.31
C THR A 3 3.18 41.22 -20.65
N GLY A 4 3.67 40.86 -21.85
CA GLY A 4 3.92 39.47 -22.24
C GLY A 4 5.19 38.88 -21.61
N ASP A 5 6.23 39.71 -21.49
CA ASP A 5 7.57 39.28 -21.06
C ASP A 5 7.57 38.86 -19.57
N GLU A 6 6.75 39.51 -18.74
CA GLU A 6 6.62 39.20 -17.31
C GLU A 6 5.95 37.83 -17.04
N TRP A 7 5.11 37.33 -17.94
CA TRP A 7 4.49 36.00 -17.80
C TRP A 7 5.40 34.88 -18.32
N GLU A 8 6.17 35.11 -19.39
CA GLU A 8 7.18 34.17 -19.88
C GLU A 8 8.30 33.99 -18.84
N ASP A 9 8.83 35.07 -18.28
CA ASP A 9 9.86 35.02 -17.23
C ASP A 9 9.36 34.36 -15.94
N ALA A 10 8.05 34.45 -15.65
CA ALA A 10 7.44 33.80 -14.49
C ALA A 10 7.24 32.29 -14.70
N LEU A 11 6.96 31.83 -15.93
CA LEU A 11 6.81 30.41 -16.26
C LEU A 11 8.16 29.69 -16.31
N ASP A 12 9.22 30.38 -16.74
CA ASP A 12 10.60 29.86 -16.75
C ASP A 12 11.21 29.74 -15.35
N GLN A 13 10.64 30.43 -14.35
CA GLN A 13 11.04 30.31 -12.93
C GLN A 13 10.38 29.13 -12.21
N ILE A 14 9.39 28.48 -12.83
CA ILE A 14 8.75 27.29 -12.25
C ILE A 14 9.67 26.10 -12.47
N ASP A 15 10.07 25.46 -11.37
CA ASP A 15 10.72 24.16 -11.45
C ASP A 15 9.66 23.10 -11.81
N TRP A 16 9.42 22.95 -13.11
CA TRP A 16 8.49 21.96 -13.64
C TRP A 16 8.86 20.53 -13.23
N SER A 17 10.13 20.25 -12.91
CA SER A 17 10.54 18.93 -12.43
C SER A 17 10.04 18.67 -11.00
N SER A 18 10.07 19.68 -10.13
CA SER A 18 9.48 19.59 -8.79
C SER A 18 7.98 19.40 -8.86
N VAL A 19 7.28 20.18 -9.70
CA VAL A 19 5.82 20.08 -9.86
C VAL A 19 5.41 18.70 -10.38
N LEU A 20 6.16 18.14 -11.34
CA LEU A 20 5.89 16.79 -11.84
C LEU A 20 6.10 15.71 -10.78
N ASN A 21 7.18 15.80 -9.99
CA ASN A 21 7.42 14.86 -8.89
C ASN A 21 6.33 14.93 -7.81
N ASP A 22 5.86 16.14 -7.48
CA ASP A 22 4.79 16.32 -6.51
C ASP A 22 3.49 15.67 -7.01
N VAL A 23 3.17 15.83 -8.30
CA VAL A 23 2.01 15.20 -8.94
C VAL A 23 2.15 13.68 -8.95
N ASP A 24 3.30 13.14 -9.34
CA ASP A 24 3.55 11.70 -9.34
C ASP A 24 3.42 11.11 -7.94
N HIS A 25 3.89 11.82 -6.91
CA HIS A 25 3.75 11.41 -5.52
C HIS A 25 2.29 11.45 -5.04
N GLU A 26 1.55 12.54 -5.28
CA GLU A 26 0.14 12.66 -4.89
C GLU A 26 -0.73 11.56 -5.52
N LEU A 27 -0.40 11.19 -6.74
CA LEU A 27 -1.09 10.15 -7.45
C LEU A 27 -0.78 8.74 -6.90
N LEU A 28 0.45 8.47 -6.46
CA LEU A 28 0.79 7.25 -5.72
C LEU A 28 0.10 7.20 -4.35
N GLU A 29 -0.06 8.34 -3.68
CA GLU A 29 -0.86 8.44 -2.47
C GLU A 29 -2.34 8.10 -2.74
N ASN A 30 -2.89 8.51 -3.89
CA ASN A 30 -4.24 8.11 -4.29
C ASN A 30 -4.35 6.59 -4.51
N LEU A 31 -3.37 5.96 -5.19
CA LEU A 31 -3.31 4.51 -5.33
C LEU A 31 -3.29 3.81 -3.96
N ALA A 32 -2.51 4.33 -3.01
CA ALA A 32 -2.46 3.81 -1.65
C ALA A 32 -3.84 3.88 -0.99
N MET A 33 -4.52 5.02 -1.12
CA MET A 33 -5.87 5.23 -0.59
C MET A 33 -6.91 4.28 -1.21
N GLU A 34 -6.84 4.03 -2.52
CA GLU A 34 -7.70 3.05 -3.20
C GLU A 34 -7.52 1.64 -2.64
N LEU A 35 -6.27 1.25 -2.36
CA LEU A 35 -5.91 -0.01 -1.72
C LEU A 35 -6.04 0.02 -0.18
N ARG A 36 -6.64 1.09 0.36
CA ARG A 36 -6.87 1.31 1.79
C ARG A 36 -5.59 1.29 2.61
N PHE A 37 -4.55 1.96 2.16
CA PHE A 37 -3.36 2.29 2.96
C PHE A 37 -3.39 3.76 3.34
N CYS A 38 -2.80 4.07 4.50
CA CYS A 38 -2.75 5.45 4.99
C CYS A 38 -1.76 6.30 4.18
N THR A 39 -0.72 5.68 3.62
CA THR A 39 0.32 6.33 2.81
C THR A 39 0.83 5.40 1.73
N TYR A 40 1.39 5.98 0.67
CA TYR A 40 2.14 5.25 -0.36
C TYR A 40 3.27 4.40 0.24
N GLU A 41 4.03 4.96 1.19
CA GLU A 41 5.13 4.23 1.84
C GLU A 41 4.62 2.97 2.57
N ALA A 42 3.46 3.05 3.24
CA ALA A 42 2.87 1.89 3.92
C ALA A 42 2.43 0.82 2.92
N LEU A 43 1.87 1.22 1.76
CA LEU A 43 1.56 0.30 0.66
C LEU A 43 2.85 -0.38 0.16
N LYS A 44 3.89 0.40 -0.13
CA LYS A 44 5.16 -0.09 -0.66
C LYS A 44 5.83 -1.10 0.28
N GLN A 45 5.89 -0.79 1.59
CA GLN A 45 6.46 -1.67 2.61
C GLN A 45 5.64 -2.96 2.83
N SER A 46 4.33 -2.89 2.60
CA SER A 46 3.43 -4.05 2.71
C SER A 46 3.36 -4.88 1.43
N SER A 47 4.10 -4.49 0.38
CA SER A 47 4.06 -5.13 -0.94
C SER A 47 5.31 -5.94 -1.22
N MET A 48 5.14 -7.06 -1.90
CA MET A 48 6.23 -7.85 -2.44
C MET A 48 6.72 -7.21 -3.74
N ILE A 49 8.04 -7.05 -3.87
CA ILE A 49 8.68 -6.50 -5.07
C ILE A 49 8.89 -7.65 -6.06
N LEU A 50 8.37 -7.51 -7.27
CA LEU A 50 8.51 -8.51 -8.33
C LEU A 50 9.60 -8.16 -9.35
N GLY A 51 10.08 -6.91 -9.33
CA GLY A 51 11.07 -6.38 -10.25
C GLY A 51 10.46 -5.36 -11.22
N GLU A 52 11.32 -4.54 -11.84
CA GLU A 52 10.92 -3.54 -12.85
C GLU A 52 9.79 -2.59 -12.42
N GLY A 53 9.66 -2.31 -11.12
CA GLY A 53 8.60 -1.43 -10.59
C GLY A 53 7.25 -2.10 -10.37
N TYR A 54 7.13 -3.41 -10.59
CA TYR A 54 5.93 -4.19 -10.24
C TYR A 54 5.93 -4.64 -8.79
N TYR A 55 4.75 -4.54 -8.19
CA TYR A 55 4.48 -4.90 -6.81
C TYR A 55 3.25 -5.80 -6.71
N LEU A 56 3.25 -6.67 -5.70
CA LEU A 56 2.12 -7.52 -5.36
C LEU A 56 1.79 -7.38 -3.88
N THR A 57 0.55 -7.02 -3.57
CA THR A 57 0.07 -6.81 -2.21
C THR A 57 -0.99 -7.84 -1.86
N HIS A 58 -0.82 -8.57 -0.76
CA HIS A 58 -1.81 -9.55 -0.29
C HIS A 58 -2.81 -8.86 0.65
N LEU A 59 -3.94 -8.44 0.12
CA LEU A 59 -4.93 -7.64 0.83
C LEU A 59 -5.60 -8.43 1.96
N SER A 60 -6.27 -7.70 2.85
CA SER A 60 -6.89 -8.26 4.06
C SER A 60 -8.08 -9.19 3.80
N ASP A 61 -8.69 -9.09 2.62
CA ASP A 61 -9.75 -9.99 2.16
C ASP A 61 -9.21 -11.28 1.50
N GLY A 62 -7.88 -11.42 1.40
CA GLY A 62 -7.20 -12.56 0.78
C GLY A 62 -6.97 -12.41 -0.73
N THR A 63 -7.38 -11.30 -1.34
CA THR A 63 -7.07 -11.01 -2.74
C THR A 63 -5.64 -10.47 -2.90
N LEU A 64 -5.07 -10.67 -4.07
CA LEU A 64 -3.76 -10.13 -4.44
C LEU A 64 -3.97 -8.92 -5.37
N ALA A 65 -3.47 -7.75 -4.98
CA ALA A 65 -3.45 -6.56 -5.80
C ALA A 65 -2.09 -6.43 -6.48
N PHE A 66 -2.10 -6.38 -7.82
CA PHE A 66 -0.94 -6.21 -8.66
C PHE A 66 -0.93 -4.82 -9.28
N TRP A 67 0.16 -4.08 -9.06
CA TRP A 67 0.28 -2.68 -9.45
C TRP A 67 1.72 -2.32 -9.83
N HIS A 68 1.89 -1.18 -10.50
CA HIS A 68 3.18 -0.71 -10.98
C HIS A 68 3.43 0.75 -10.60
N GLU A 69 4.58 1.04 -10.00
CA GLU A 69 4.93 2.35 -9.44
C GLU A 69 5.00 3.48 -10.48
N GLU A 70 5.54 3.24 -11.67
CA GLU A 70 5.64 4.29 -12.71
C GLU A 70 4.48 4.28 -13.73
N ARG A 71 3.59 3.28 -13.68
CA ARG A 71 2.59 3.03 -14.74
C ARG A 71 1.17 3.07 -14.22
N TYR A 72 0.94 3.29 -12.93
CA TYR A 72 -0.40 3.31 -12.32
C TYR A 72 -1.35 4.36 -12.96
N VAL A 73 -0.83 5.41 -13.61
CA VAL A 73 -1.66 6.39 -14.35
C VAL A 73 -2.27 5.78 -15.62
N GLN A 74 -1.59 4.80 -16.20
CA GLN A 74 -1.91 4.18 -17.48
C GLN A 74 -2.49 2.77 -17.32
N GLU A 75 -2.15 2.10 -16.21
CA GLU A 75 -2.53 0.73 -15.89
C GLU A 75 -3.23 0.71 -14.54
N ASP A 76 -4.49 0.28 -14.55
CA ASP A 76 -5.25 0.06 -13.33
C ASP A 76 -4.66 -1.10 -12.52
N VAL A 77 -4.91 -1.08 -11.21
CA VAL A 77 -4.60 -2.23 -10.34
C VAL A 77 -5.36 -3.45 -10.82
N THR A 78 -4.63 -4.55 -10.99
CA THR A 78 -5.24 -5.84 -11.33
C THR A 78 -5.39 -6.70 -10.07
N PHE A 79 -6.57 -7.26 -9.86
CA PHE A 79 -6.88 -8.07 -8.68
C PHE A 79 -6.94 -9.56 -9.03
N PHE A 80 -6.38 -10.39 -8.16
CA PHE A 80 -6.39 -11.84 -8.31
C PHE A 80 -6.93 -12.50 -7.03
N GLU A 81 -7.97 -13.32 -7.18
CA GLU A 81 -8.60 -14.06 -6.08
C GLU A 81 -7.68 -15.12 -5.45
N THR A 82 -6.70 -15.62 -6.21
CA THR A 82 -5.79 -16.66 -5.74
C THR A 82 -4.38 -16.45 -6.28
N GLY A 83 -3.40 -16.94 -5.53
CA GLY A 83 -2.01 -17.03 -6.00
C GLY A 83 -1.87 -17.78 -7.32
N GLN A 84 -2.68 -18.81 -7.56
CA GLN A 84 -2.64 -19.57 -8.82
C GLN A 84 -3.07 -18.73 -10.03
N HIS A 85 -4.10 -17.89 -9.88
CA HIS A 85 -4.52 -16.98 -10.95
C HIS A 85 -3.41 -15.98 -11.28
N PHE A 86 -2.76 -15.43 -10.25
CA PHE A 86 -1.65 -14.51 -10.44
C PHE A 86 -0.43 -15.21 -11.08
N ILE A 87 -0.07 -16.42 -10.63
CA ILE A 87 1.04 -17.20 -11.21
C ILE A 87 0.80 -17.45 -12.71
N HIS A 88 -0.43 -17.84 -13.08
CA HIS A 88 -0.78 -18.04 -14.48
C HIS A 88 -0.61 -16.76 -15.30
N HIS A 89 -1.12 -15.64 -14.80
CA HIS A 89 -0.91 -14.32 -15.42
C HIS A 89 0.57 -13.98 -15.57
N ALA A 90 1.38 -14.23 -14.54
CA ALA A 90 2.80 -13.90 -14.55
C ALA A 90 3.60 -14.76 -15.55
N ILE A 91 3.25 -16.04 -15.72
CA ILE A 91 3.81 -16.89 -16.76
C ILE A 91 3.46 -16.35 -18.15
N GLU A 92 2.21 -15.95 -18.37
CA GLU A 92 1.76 -15.47 -19.70
C GLU A 92 2.30 -14.09 -20.07
N HIS A 93 2.38 -13.17 -19.10
CA HIS A 93 2.74 -11.77 -19.35
C HIS A 93 4.25 -11.53 -19.22
N PHE A 94 4.88 -12.11 -18.20
CA PHE A 94 6.31 -11.91 -17.92
C PHE A 94 7.19 -13.05 -18.43
N HIS A 95 6.60 -14.10 -19.02
CA HIS A 95 7.32 -15.27 -19.53
C HIS A 95 8.26 -15.88 -18.47
N LEU A 96 7.79 -15.90 -17.22
CA LEU A 96 8.56 -16.44 -16.10
C LEU A 96 8.67 -17.96 -16.21
N GLU A 97 9.90 -18.44 -16.18
CA GLU A 97 10.23 -19.87 -16.26
C GLU A 97 11.35 -20.22 -15.27
N GLY A 98 11.45 -21.50 -14.91
CA GLY A 98 12.53 -22.04 -14.08
C GLY A 98 12.58 -21.41 -12.68
N GLU A 99 13.78 -21.01 -12.26
CA GLU A 99 14.06 -20.52 -10.90
C GLU A 99 13.22 -19.29 -10.52
N ASN A 100 12.97 -18.38 -11.47
CA ASN A 100 12.17 -17.18 -11.19
C ASN A 100 10.70 -17.53 -10.86
N LEU A 101 10.16 -18.55 -11.52
CA LEU A 101 8.80 -19.04 -11.23
C LEU A 101 8.75 -19.74 -9.87
N GLU A 102 9.76 -20.53 -9.52
CA GLU A 102 9.84 -21.19 -8.21
C GLU A 102 9.93 -20.16 -7.07
N VAL A 103 10.74 -19.12 -7.23
CA VAL A 103 10.83 -18.01 -6.28
C VAL A 103 9.49 -17.29 -6.13
N LEU A 104 8.80 -17.01 -7.24
CA LEU A 104 7.49 -16.36 -7.20
C LEU A 104 6.45 -17.19 -6.43
N VAL A 105 6.40 -18.50 -6.72
CA VAL A 105 5.52 -19.45 -6.02
C VAL A 105 5.83 -19.46 -4.53
N GLN A 106 7.11 -19.48 -4.16
CA GLN A 106 7.52 -19.44 -2.76
C GLN A 106 7.07 -18.14 -2.09
N MET A 107 7.36 -16.98 -2.69
CA MET A 107 6.98 -15.66 -2.15
C MET A 107 5.47 -15.57 -1.92
N ILE A 108 4.66 -16.01 -2.87
CA ILE A 108 3.19 -16.01 -2.73
C ILE A 108 2.75 -16.96 -1.61
N SER A 109 3.37 -18.14 -1.49
CA SER A 109 3.04 -19.12 -0.46
C SER A 109 3.40 -18.65 0.96
N GLU A 110 4.45 -17.84 1.09
CA GLU A 110 4.90 -17.26 2.37
C GLU A 110 4.15 -15.96 2.69
N SER A 111 3.57 -15.30 1.68
CA SER A 111 2.79 -14.08 1.85
C SER A 111 1.54 -14.35 2.69
N ARG A 112 1.31 -13.49 3.67
CA ARG A 112 0.11 -13.53 4.52
C ARG A 112 -0.81 -12.37 4.16
N PRO A 113 -2.14 -12.56 4.22
CA PRO A 113 -3.08 -11.46 4.12
C PRO A 113 -2.77 -10.39 5.16
N LEU A 114 -2.88 -9.12 4.75
CA LEU A 114 -2.78 -7.98 5.65
C LEU A 114 -3.95 -7.95 6.65
N LYS A 115 -3.85 -7.07 7.63
CA LYS A 115 -4.91 -6.83 8.62
C LYS A 115 -5.51 -5.45 8.46
N VAL A 116 -6.72 -5.25 8.97
CA VAL A 116 -7.41 -3.96 8.97
C VAL A 116 -7.36 -3.33 10.36
N CYS A 117 -6.95 -2.07 10.43
CA CYS A 117 -6.91 -1.33 11.69
C CYS A 117 -8.33 -1.08 12.20
N SER A 118 -8.57 -1.42 13.47
CA SER A 118 -9.89 -1.26 14.10
C SER A 118 -10.30 0.21 14.26
N HIS A 119 -9.35 1.14 14.25
CA HIS A 119 -9.61 2.58 14.35
C HIS A 119 -9.77 3.25 12.97
N CYS A 120 -8.69 3.31 12.19
CA CYS A 120 -8.67 4.07 10.92
C CYS A 120 -9.15 3.27 9.70
N GLN A 121 -9.44 1.97 9.85
CA GLN A 121 -9.89 1.08 8.76
C GLN A 121 -8.92 0.89 7.59
N PHE A 122 -7.68 1.38 7.72
CA PHE A 122 -6.61 1.10 6.77
C PHE A 122 -5.97 -0.26 7.01
N GLN A 123 -5.43 -0.83 5.93
CA GLN A 123 -4.67 -2.06 5.94
C GLN A 123 -3.25 -1.83 6.44
N PHE A 124 -2.70 -2.83 7.12
CA PHE A 124 -1.34 -2.81 7.63
C PHE A 124 -0.76 -4.22 7.71
N ASN A 125 0.56 -4.31 7.66
CA ASN A 125 1.29 -5.56 7.85
C ASN A 125 1.47 -5.83 9.34
N SER A 126 0.87 -6.91 9.87
CA SER A 126 1.02 -7.26 11.29
C SER A 126 2.42 -7.74 11.64
N ASP A 127 3.15 -8.25 10.66
CA ASP A 127 4.48 -8.84 10.82
C ASP A 127 5.59 -7.80 10.60
N GLU A 128 5.24 -6.52 10.45
CA GLU A 128 6.18 -5.41 10.28
C GLU A 128 7.11 -5.27 11.51
N PRO A 129 8.45 -5.25 11.32
CA PRO A 129 9.41 -5.17 12.42
C PRO A 129 9.19 -3.98 13.35
N ALA A 130 8.85 -2.81 12.80
CA ALA A 130 8.60 -1.59 13.57
C ALA A 130 7.48 -1.78 14.60
N ARG A 131 6.46 -2.58 14.28
CA ARG A 131 5.36 -2.89 15.21
C ARG A 131 5.80 -3.79 16.35
N GLN A 132 6.66 -4.78 16.05
CA GLN A 132 7.21 -5.68 17.05
C GLN A 132 8.10 -4.93 18.04
N GLU A 133 8.91 -3.99 17.55
CA GLU A 133 9.74 -3.11 18.39
C GLU A 133 8.90 -2.22 19.31
N LEU A 134 7.74 -1.75 18.83
CA LEU A 134 6.80 -0.95 19.62
C LEU A 134 5.94 -1.78 20.58
N GLY A 135 6.13 -3.10 20.64
CA GLY A 135 5.36 -3.99 21.51
C GLY A 135 3.86 -3.99 21.18
N MET A 136 3.52 -3.80 19.90
CA MET A 136 2.13 -3.79 19.44
C MET A 136 1.57 -5.22 19.40
N GLU A 137 1.21 -5.74 20.56
CA GLU A 137 0.53 -7.01 20.72
C GLU A 137 -0.96 -6.89 20.36
N SER A 138 -1.57 -7.98 19.88
CA SER A 138 -3.00 -8.03 19.59
C SER A 138 -3.80 -7.95 20.90
N ILE A 139 -4.78 -7.06 20.95
CA ILE A 139 -5.65 -6.89 22.12
C ILE A 139 -6.90 -7.74 21.91
N ILE A 140 -7.34 -8.47 22.92
CA ILE A 140 -8.62 -9.18 22.86
C ILE A 140 -9.65 -8.31 23.57
N ASP A 141 -10.72 -7.98 22.86
CA ASP A 141 -11.90 -7.37 23.47
C ASP A 141 -12.55 -8.37 24.45
N GLU A 142 -12.57 -8.03 25.73
CA GLU A 142 -13.13 -8.87 26.78
C GLU A 142 -14.66 -9.01 26.67
N GLU A 143 -15.36 -8.03 26.08
CA GLU A 143 -16.82 -8.05 25.95
C GLU A 143 -17.28 -8.85 24.72
N GLY A 144 -16.54 -8.76 23.61
CA GLY A 144 -16.90 -9.38 22.33
C GLY A 144 -16.08 -10.62 21.95
N GLY A 145 -14.99 -10.91 22.66
CA GLY A 145 -14.02 -11.97 22.27
C GLY A 145 -13.33 -11.70 20.93
N LYS A 146 -13.44 -10.48 20.40
CA LYS A 146 -12.89 -10.10 19.10
C LYS A 146 -11.44 -9.64 19.28
N VAL A 147 -10.56 -10.13 18.42
CA VAL A 147 -9.19 -9.61 18.35
C VAL A 147 -9.24 -8.22 17.72
N ILE A 148 -8.80 -7.23 18.49
CA ILE A 148 -8.65 -5.83 18.09
C ILE A 148 -7.18 -5.56 17.83
N GLU A 149 -6.89 -5.06 16.64
CA GLU A 149 -5.55 -4.65 16.25
C GLU A 149 -5.58 -3.27 15.61
N TYR A 150 -4.52 -2.51 15.91
CA TYR A 150 -4.33 -1.14 15.45
C TYR A 150 -3.06 -1.06 14.61
N CYS A 151 -3.04 -0.25 13.56
CA CYS A 151 -1.87 -0.06 12.71
C CYS A 151 -0.73 0.72 13.39
N SER A 152 -1.03 1.50 14.44
CA SER A 152 -0.03 2.29 15.18
C SER A 152 -0.44 2.52 16.64
N PRO A 153 0.51 2.90 17.52
CA PRO A 153 0.18 3.31 18.89
C PRO A 153 -0.78 4.50 18.94
N GLN A 154 -0.67 5.42 17.97
CA GLN A 154 -1.56 6.58 17.88
C GLN A 154 -3.00 6.16 17.64
N CYS A 155 -3.25 5.23 16.71
CA CYS A 155 -4.58 4.68 16.47
C CYS A 155 -5.17 3.97 17.70
N ALA A 156 -4.32 3.28 18.49
CA ALA A 156 -4.76 2.64 19.73
C ALA A 156 -5.20 3.68 20.78
N ILE A 157 -4.42 4.75 20.95
CA ILE A 157 -4.75 5.86 21.87
C ILE A 157 -6.04 6.57 21.42
N ASP A 158 -6.17 6.88 20.13
CA ASP A 158 -7.33 7.60 19.60
C ASP A 158 -8.62 6.79 19.72
N ALA A 159 -8.55 5.45 19.56
CA ALA A 159 -9.66 4.56 19.83
C ALA A 159 -10.09 4.62 21.30
N MET A 160 -9.15 4.48 22.24
CA MET A 160 -9.44 4.56 23.69
C MET A 160 -10.05 5.91 24.08
N VAL A 161 -9.51 7.02 23.58
CA VAL A 161 -10.04 8.37 23.84
C VAL A 161 -11.45 8.52 23.27
N SER A 162 -11.73 7.93 22.12
CA SER A 162 -13.05 7.97 21.50
C SER A 162 -14.10 7.21 22.32
N GLU A 163 -13.74 6.03 22.84
CA GLU A 163 -14.60 5.25 23.74
C GLU A 163 -14.90 6.02 25.03
N MET A 164 -13.89 6.62 25.66
CA MET A 164 -14.07 7.43 26.88
C MET A 164 -14.94 8.67 26.71
N LYS A 165 -15.05 9.22 25.49
CA LYS A 165 -15.93 10.36 25.19
C LYS A 165 -17.37 9.95 24.91
N GLN A 166 -17.60 8.69 24.54
CA GLN A 166 -18.90 8.15 24.19
C GLN A 166 -19.59 7.44 25.37
N GLY A 167 -18.82 7.04 26.40
CA GLY A 167 -19.33 6.56 27.70
C GLY A 167 -19.66 7.68 28.67
#